data_AF-W2TJD0-F1
#
_entry.id   AF-W2TJD0-F1
#
_cell.length_a   1.000
_cell.length_b   1.000
_cell.length_c   1.000
_cell.angle_alpha   90.00
_cell.angle_beta   90.00
_cell.angle_gamma   90.00
#
_symmetry.space_group_name_H-M   'P 1'
#
loop_
_entity.id
_entity.type
_entity.pdbx_description
1 polymer ?
#
loop_
_entity_poly.entity_id
_entity_poly.type
_entity_poly.pdbx_seq_one_letter_code
_entity_poly.pdbx_strand_id
1 'polypeptide(L)'
;MLPLSLGWRYYGRRQSMQRKGSGFQSRMDSFYDAHLEILKLFEDCPTAPFGIHRLVEISNADRPWENAVGRWFAPSEVISLVKKALRQSASPLTSDLSLMLAVDGRVIVGDAEQESRAWTKRLLLFVPLRLGTNSVNPVYYDHIRQLLSLTTCLGILGGKPDHSLYFIGYYGRNVIFLDPHVAHEYVPMSSWDELFLLPTGKTDERKNQVVDIDLGPGEGSKRTKDPLFTVQYQETSVYDCIRETSEEEKRQALEHGFELL
;
A
#
# COMPACT_ATOMS: atom_id res chain seq x y z
N MET A 1 -11.01 -35.67 -7.81
CA MET A 1 -9.57 -35.90 -7.62
C MET A 1 -8.82 -34.69 -8.19
N LEU A 2 -8.62 -33.65 -7.38
CA LEU A 2 -7.72 -32.50 -7.58
C LEU A 2 -7.63 -31.83 -6.19
N PRO A 3 -6.43 -31.61 -5.59
CA PRO A 3 -6.36 -31.11 -4.23
C PRO A 3 -6.48 -29.58 -4.20
N LEU A 4 -7.53 -29.10 -3.52
CA LEU A 4 -7.71 -27.72 -3.08
C LEU A 4 -6.95 -27.52 -1.76
N SER A 5 -5.75 -26.94 -1.81
CA SER A 5 -5.14 -26.19 -0.71
C SER A 5 -3.83 -25.54 -1.18
N LEU A 6 -3.94 -24.46 -1.95
CA LEU A 6 -2.81 -23.54 -2.12
C LEU A 6 -2.74 -22.67 -0.87
N GLY A 7 -2.10 -23.21 0.17
CA GLY A 7 -1.74 -22.46 1.36
C GLY A 7 -0.83 -21.30 0.98
N TRP A 8 -1.21 -20.09 1.41
CA TRP A 8 -0.37 -18.91 1.33
C TRP A 8 0.95 -19.19 2.05
N ARG A 9 2.05 -19.27 1.29
CA ARG A 9 3.41 -19.35 1.85
C ARG A 9 4.06 -18.00 1.69
N TYR A 10 4.05 -17.23 2.77
CA TYR A 10 4.99 -16.14 2.95
C TYR A 10 6.42 -16.70 2.85
N TYR A 11 7.24 -16.19 1.93
CA TYR A 11 8.66 -16.50 1.85
C TYR A 11 9.44 -15.72 2.91
N GLY A 12 9.09 -15.93 4.18
CA GLY A 12 10.06 -15.88 5.25
C GLY A 12 10.89 -17.15 5.15
N ARG A 13 12.22 -17.04 5.02
CA ARG A 13 13.17 -18.17 4.99
C ARG A 13 12.75 -19.26 6.00
N ARG A 14 12.14 -20.34 5.50
CA ARG A 14 11.76 -21.52 6.31
C ARG A 14 13.05 -22.22 6.74
N GLN A 15 13.54 -21.93 7.94
CA GLN A 15 14.38 -22.85 8.67
C GLN A 15 13.51 -23.54 9.73
N SER A 16 13.58 -24.86 9.75
CA SER A 16 12.79 -25.74 10.59
C SER A 16 12.86 -25.31 12.06
N MET A 17 11.68 -25.07 12.63
CA MET A 17 11.52 -24.55 13.98
C MET A 17 11.67 -25.71 14.99
N GLN A 18 12.90 -25.98 15.40
CA GLN A 18 13.13 -26.68 16.66
C GLN A 18 13.17 -25.66 17.79
N ARG A 19 12.26 -25.80 18.76
CA ARG A 19 12.22 -25.02 20.00
C ARG A 19 13.51 -25.23 20.79
N LYS A 20 14.46 -24.30 20.72
CA LYS A 20 15.51 -24.09 21.73
C LYS A 20 15.76 -22.60 21.93
N GLY A 21 15.93 -22.20 23.19
CA GLY A 21 15.83 -20.84 23.72
C GLY A 21 16.89 -19.82 23.31
N SER A 22 16.71 -18.61 23.84
CA SER A 22 17.50 -17.36 23.77
C SER A 22 17.77 -16.71 22.40
N GLY A 23 17.81 -17.46 21.29
CA GLY A 23 18.05 -16.90 19.94
C GLY A 23 16.84 -16.28 19.23
N PHE A 24 15.62 -16.57 19.70
CA PHE A 24 14.38 -16.10 19.07
C PHE A 24 14.09 -14.62 19.35
N GLN A 25 14.44 -14.13 20.55
CA GLN A 25 14.24 -12.74 20.97
C GLN A 25 15.08 -11.78 20.12
N SER A 26 16.40 -12.00 20.06
CA SER A 26 17.34 -11.17 19.28
C SER A 26 17.02 -11.09 17.79
N ARG A 27 16.42 -12.15 17.21
CA ARG A 27 16.03 -12.15 15.80
C ARG A 27 14.73 -11.38 15.57
N MET A 28 13.79 -11.44 16.51
CA MET A 28 12.57 -10.64 16.47
C MET A 28 12.91 -9.17 16.62
N ASP A 29 13.78 -8.83 17.57
CA ASP A 29 14.28 -7.46 17.80
C ASP A 29 14.88 -6.86 16.50
N SER A 30 15.72 -7.62 15.77
CA SER A 30 16.28 -7.16 14.49
C SER A 30 15.26 -6.91 13.37
N PHE A 31 14.15 -7.66 13.32
CA PHE A 31 13.08 -7.40 12.36
C PHE A 31 12.24 -6.18 12.75
N TYR A 32 12.02 -5.98 14.05
CA TYR A 32 11.34 -4.80 14.57
C TYR A 32 12.14 -3.53 14.29
N ASP A 33 13.45 -3.55 14.54
CA ASP A 33 14.34 -2.41 14.26
C ASP A 33 14.27 -2.01 12.78
N ALA A 34 14.38 -2.99 11.87
CA ALA A 34 14.27 -2.73 10.44
C ALA A 34 12.89 -2.18 10.04
N HIS A 35 11.82 -2.66 10.67
CA HIS A 35 10.46 -2.18 10.43
C HIS A 35 10.28 -0.73 10.91
N LEU A 36 10.76 -0.40 12.10
CA LEU A 36 10.72 0.96 12.64
C LEU A 36 11.50 1.94 11.78
N GLU A 37 12.68 1.55 11.29
CA GLU A 37 13.46 2.38 10.37
C GLU A 37 12.71 2.66 9.05
N ILE A 38 11.91 1.70 8.55
CA ILE A 38 11.03 1.94 7.39
C ILE A 38 9.90 2.89 7.75
N LEU A 39 9.22 2.69 8.88
CA LEU A 39 8.10 3.53 9.30
C LEU A 39 8.53 4.99 9.53
N LYS A 40 9.73 5.23 10.08
CA LYS A 40 10.32 6.58 10.22
C LYS A 40 10.46 7.32 8.90
N LEU A 41 10.54 6.61 7.76
CA LEU A 41 10.58 7.27 6.45
C LEU A 41 9.26 7.97 6.09
N PHE A 42 8.15 7.52 6.67
CA PHE A 42 6.77 7.96 6.36
C PHE A 42 6.10 8.69 7.53
N GLU A 43 6.82 8.98 8.61
CA GLU A 43 6.28 9.72 9.75
C GLU A 43 5.75 11.10 9.32
N ASP A 44 4.68 11.58 9.98
CA ASP A 44 4.14 12.92 9.78
C ASP A 44 5.02 14.00 10.44
N CYS A 45 6.25 14.07 9.98
CA CYS A 45 7.29 14.98 10.46
C CYS A 45 8.03 15.62 9.27
N PRO A 46 8.39 16.91 9.32
CA PRO A 46 9.15 17.57 8.24
C PRO A 46 10.51 16.92 7.92
N THR A 47 11.09 16.15 8.84
CA THR A 47 12.37 15.45 8.61
C THR A 47 12.22 14.11 7.89
N ALA A 48 11.01 13.54 7.87
CA ALA A 48 10.75 12.25 7.23
C ALA A 48 10.78 12.40 5.69
N PRO A 49 11.59 11.62 4.97
CA PRO A 49 11.80 11.79 3.52
C PRO A 49 10.55 11.54 2.68
N PHE A 50 9.60 10.73 3.14
CA PHE A 50 8.35 10.42 2.45
C PHE A 50 7.10 10.81 3.26
N GLY A 51 7.28 11.54 4.37
CA GLY A 51 6.17 12.07 5.15
C GLY A 51 5.34 13.09 4.37
N ILE A 52 4.08 13.30 4.79
CA ILE A 52 3.16 14.21 4.10
C ILE A 52 3.72 15.63 3.96
N HIS A 53 4.43 16.13 4.98
CA HIS A 53 5.09 17.44 4.96
C HIS A 53 6.09 17.56 3.81
N ARG A 54 6.90 16.52 3.59
CA ARG A 54 7.93 16.53 2.55
C ARG A 54 7.33 16.48 1.16
N LEU A 55 6.28 15.68 0.95
CA LEU A 55 5.58 15.61 -0.33
C LEU A 55 4.91 16.94 -0.67
N VAL A 56 4.27 17.58 0.30
CA VAL A 56 3.65 18.91 0.15
C VAL A 56 4.70 19.99 -0.13
N GLU A 57 5.86 19.94 0.53
CA GLU A 57 6.97 20.87 0.30
C GLU A 57 7.50 20.75 -1.14
N ILE A 58 7.79 19.54 -1.60
CA ILE A 58 8.25 19.27 -2.98
C ILE A 58 7.22 19.78 -3.99
N SER A 59 5.94 19.49 -3.74
CA SER A 59 4.84 19.90 -4.60
C SER A 59 4.73 21.43 -4.71
N ASN A 60 4.78 22.15 -3.59
CA ASN A 60 4.74 23.61 -3.57
C ASN A 60 5.97 24.23 -4.25
N ALA A 61 7.15 23.62 -4.11
CA ALA A 61 8.37 24.12 -4.75
C ALA A 61 8.31 24.02 -6.28
N ASP A 62 7.64 23.01 -6.83
CA ASP A 62 7.50 22.83 -8.27
C ASP A 62 6.50 23.81 -8.90
N ARG A 63 5.32 23.99 -8.29
CA ARG A 63 4.24 24.84 -8.82
C ARG A 63 3.46 25.54 -7.69
N PRO A 64 3.97 26.65 -7.16
CA PRO A 64 3.41 27.29 -5.96
C PRO A 64 1.93 27.70 -6.07
N TRP A 65 1.49 28.11 -7.27
CA TRP A 65 0.14 28.63 -7.50
C TRP A 65 -0.89 27.54 -7.85
N GLU A 66 -0.42 26.36 -8.28
CA GLU A 66 -1.27 25.22 -8.67
C GLU A 66 -1.36 24.18 -7.54
N ASN A 67 -0.35 24.11 -6.66
CA ASN A 67 -0.21 23.07 -5.65
C ASN A 67 -0.56 23.53 -4.24
N ALA A 68 -1.69 24.22 -4.09
CA ALA A 68 -2.18 24.63 -2.78
C ALA A 68 -2.34 23.42 -1.84
N VAL A 69 -1.98 23.61 -0.57
CA VAL A 69 -2.16 22.61 0.48
C VAL A 69 -3.64 22.22 0.56
N GLY A 70 -3.92 20.92 0.60
CA GLY A 70 -5.29 20.39 0.66
C GLY A 70 -5.91 20.08 -0.70
N ARG A 71 -5.21 20.30 -1.83
CA ARG A 71 -5.68 19.78 -3.12
C ARG A 71 -5.60 18.25 -3.17
N TRP A 72 -6.49 17.66 -3.94
CA TRP A 72 -6.38 16.26 -4.32
C TRP A 72 -5.26 16.08 -5.36
N PHE A 73 -4.52 14.96 -5.26
CA PHE A 73 -3.46 14.59 -6.19
C PHE A 73 -3.84 13.30 -6.90
N ALA A 74 -3.70 13.27 -8.22
CA ALA A 74 -3.85 12.03 -8.97
C ALA A 74 -2.72 11.05 -8.60
N PRO A 75 -2.96 9.73 -8.68
CA PRO A 75 -1.94 8.73 -8.40
C PRO A 75 -0.62 8.99 -9.12
N SER A 76 -0.65 9.34 -10.41
CA SER A 76 0.54 9.65 -11.21
C SER A 76 1.33 10.87 -10.68
N GLU A 77 0.63 11.90 -10.19
CA GLU A 77 1.25 13.06 -9.55
C GLU A 77 1.95 12.68 -8.26
N VAL A 78 1.29 11.91 -7.38
CA VAL A 78 1.87 11.46 -6.11
C VAL A 78 3.13 10.64 -6.37
N ILE A 79 3.11 9.72 -7.34
CA ILE A 79 4.29 8.92 -7.69
C ILE A 79 5.44 9.79 -8.21
N SER A 80 5.14 10.85 -8.97
CA SER A 80 6.15 11.83 -9.40
C SER A 80 6.79 12.56 -8.22
N LEU A 81 5.99 12.96 -7.22
CA LEU A 81 6.49 13.58 -5.98
C LEU A 81 7.34 12.60 -5.17
N VAL A 82 6.89 11.36 -5.01
CA VAL A 82 7.67 10.29 -4.33
C VAL A 82 8.97 10.02 -5.07
N LYS A 83 8.99 10.04 -6.42
CA LYS A 83 10.23 9.91 -7.20
C LYS A 83 11.22 11.03 -6.89
N LYS A 84 10.75 12.27 -6.74
CA LYS A 84 11.59 13.41 -6.35
C LYS A 84 12.08 13.28 -4.92
N ALA A 85 11.20 12.92 -3.99
CA ALA A 85 11.54 12.64 -2.60
C ALA A 85 12.61 11.56 -2.49
N LEU A 86 12.47 10.47 -3.26
CA LEU A 86 13.42 9.35 -3.28
C LEU A 86 14.82 9.80 -3.74
N ARG A 87 14.89 10.70 -4.74
CA ARG A 87 16.15 11.26 -5.24
C ARG A 87 16.82 12.21 -4.23
N GLN A 88 16.04 12.83 -3.36
CA GLN A 88 16.51 13.76 -2.32
C GLN A 88 16.76 13.07 -0.98
N SER A 89 16.27 11.84 -0.80
CA SER A 89 16.40 11.09 0.45
C SER A 89 17.86 10.78 0.75
N ALA A 90 18.29 11.12 1.97
CA ALA A 90 19.60 10.75 2.51
C ALA A 90 19.57 9.38 3.23
N SER A 91 18.40 8.73 3.30
CA SER A 91 18.26 7.47 4.02
C SER A 91 19.05 6.33 3.36
N PRO A 92 19.88 5.58 4.11
CA PRO A 92 20.56 4.40 3.61
C PRO A 92 19.59 3.35 3.03
N LEU A 93 18.39 3.23 3.60
CA LEU A 93 17.34 2.30 3.15
C LEU A 93 16.84 2.58 1.73
N THR A 94 17.05 3.81 1.24
CA THR A 94 16.59 4.25 -0.08
C THR A 94 17.71 4.31 -1.12
N SER A 95 18.96 4.10 -0.71
CA SER A 95 20.15 4.31 -1.54
C SER A 95 20.19 3.43 -2.80
N ASP A 96 19.69 2.20 -2.68
CA ASP A 96 19.65 1.19 -3.75
C ASP A 96 18.28 1.08 -4.43
N LEU A 97 17.33 1.95 -4.10
CA LEU A 97 16.03 2.04 -4.77
C LEU A 97 16.09 3.03 -5.95
N SER A 98 15.28 2.73 -6.94
CA SER A 98 14.98 3.55 -8.11
C SER A 98 13.48 3.45 -8.38
N LEU A 99 12.91 4.51 -8.97
CA LEU A 99 11.47 4.58 -9.23
C LEU A 99 11.22 5.05 -10.66
N MET A 100 10.43 4.26 -11.38
CA MET A 100 10.00 4.55 -12.74
C MET A 100 8.48 4.64 -12.81
N LEU A 101 8.01 5.75 -13.38
CA LEU A 101 6.63 5.92 -13.78
C LEU A 101 6.56 5.75 -15.30
N ALA A 102 5.87 4.72 -15.76
CA ALA A 102 5.68 4.47 -17.19
C ALA A 102 4.80 5.55 -17.83
N VAL A 103 4.99 5.77 -19.12
CA VAL A 103 4.23 6.77 -19.90
C VAL A 103 3.32 6.02 -20.87
N ASP A 104 2.07 6.49 -21.01
CA ASP A 104 1.04 5.90 -21.86
C ASP A 104 0.77 4.40 -21.60
N GLY A 105 0.94 3.94 -20.36
CA GLY A 105 0.78 2.53 -20.01
C GLY A 105 1.81 1.58 -20.66
N ARG A 106 2.92 2.11 -21.18
CA ARG A 106 3.97 1.34 -21.87
C ARG A 106 5.25 1.28 -21.07
N VAL A 107 5.77 0.08 -20.89
CA VAL A 107 7.05 -0.17 -20.22
C VAL A 107 8.12 -0.44 -21.28
N ILE A 108 9.06 0.49 -21.43
CA ILE A 108 10.20 0.32 -22.32
C ILE A 108 11.37 -0.24 -21.49
N VAL A 109 11.84 -1.42 -21.86
CA VAL A 109 12.88 -2.14 -21.09
C VAL A 109 14.18 -1.34 -21.00
N GLY A 110 14.57 -0.66 -22.09
CA GLY A 110 15.78 0.19 -22.10
C GLY A 110 15.69 1.36 -21.11
N ASP A 111 14.52 1.98 -20.98
CA ASP A 111 14.30 3.07 -20.02
C ASP A 111 14.33 2.55 -18.58
N ALA A 112 13.77 1.36 -18.33
CA ALA A 112 13.82 0.70 -17.03
C ALA A 112 15.26 0.31 -16.64
N GLU A 113 16.03 -0.20 -17.60
CA GLU A 113 17.45 -0.50 -17.43
C GLU A 113 18.25 0.79 -17.12
N GLN A 114 17.95 1.89 -17.81
CA GLN A 114 18.57 3.17 -17.55
C GLN A 114 18.23 3.73 -16.15
N GLU A 115 16.95 3.76 -15.77
CA GLU A 115 16.52 4.30 -14.45
C GLU A 115 17.08 3.45 -13.29
N SER A 116 17.16 2.13 -13.48
CA SER A 116 17.75 1.19 -12.51
C SER A 116 19.28 1.12 -12.54
N ARG A 117 19.95 1.93 -13.37
CA ARG A 117 21.41 1.93 -13.58
C ARG A 117 21.93 0.54 -13.93
N ALA A 118 21.47 0.00 -15.07
CA ALA A 118 21.78 -1.35 -15.53
C ALA A 118 21.42 -2.43 -14.50
N TRP A 119 20.21 -2.34 -13.92
CA TRP A 119 19.68 -3.28 -12.92
C TRP A 119 20.51 -3.40 -11.64
N THR A 120 21.43 -2.46 -11.38
CA THR A 120 22.20 -2.41 -10.14
C THR A 120 21.37 -1.88 -8.97
N LYS A 121 20.32 -1.10 -9.26
CA LYS A 121 19.31 -0.66 -8.30
C LYS A 121 18.04 -1.48 -8.40
N ARG A 122 17.35 -1.65 -7.27
CA ARG A 122 16.00 -2.21 -7.22
C ARG A 122 15.01 -1.20 -7.80
N LEU A 123 14.08 -1.67 -8.63
CA LEU A 123 13.16 -0.81 -9.37
C LEU A 123 11.73 -0.93 -8.82
N LEU A 124 11.17 0.21 -8.41
CA LEU A 124 9.75 0.40 -8.20
C LEU A 124 9.13 0.89 -9.50
N LEU A 125 8.32 0.05 -10.14
CA LEU A 125 7.67 0.34 -11.42
C LEU A 125 6.18 0.64 -11.20
N PHE A 126 5.76 1.82 -11.66
CA PHE A 126 4.38 2.29 -11.64
C PHE A 126 3.87 2.42 -13.07
N VAL A 127 2.70 1.88 -13.38
CA VAL A 127 2.15 1.85 -14.75
C VAL A 127 0.76 2.49 -14.77
N PRO A 128 0.63 3.78 -15.15
CA PRO A 128 -0.67 4.46 -15.16
C PRO A 128 -1.55 3.88 -16.24
N LEU A 129 -2.73 3.43 -15.82
CA LEU A 129 -3.72 2.82 -16.69
C LEU A 129 -5.10 3.40 -16.43
N ARG A 130 -5.81 3.67 -17.52
CA ARG A 130 -7.25 3.95 -17.51
C ARG A 130 -7.98 2.75 -18.08
N LEU A 131 -8.56 1.94 -17.20
CA LEU A 131 -9.21 0.67 -17.57
C LEU A 131 -10.70 0.80 -17.94
N GLY A 132 -11.19 2.04 -18.07
CA GLY A 132 -12.57 2.32 -18.47
C GLY A 132 -12.92 3.80 -18.38
N THR A 133 -14.19 4.11 -18.67
CA THR A 133 -14.73 5.48 -18.60
C THR A 133 -15.28 5.79 -17.22
N ASN A 134 -16.34 5.08 -16.82
CA ASN A 134 -17.06 5.26 -15.55
C ASN A 134 -16.80 4.11 -14.56
N SER A 135 -16.53 2.93 -15.09
CA SER A 135 -16.20 1.71 -14.35
C SER A 135 -15.14 0.94 -15.13
N VAL A 136 -14.43 0.05 -14.43
CA VAL A 136 -13.47 -0.84 -15.06
C VAL A 136 -14.19 -1.75 -16.04
N ASN A 137 -13.73 -1.79 -17.29
CA ASN A 137 -14.29 -2.66 -18.30
C ASN A 137 -14.10 -4.13 -17.88
N PRO A 138 -15.18 -4.96 -17.86
CA PRO A 138 -15.12 -6.37 -17.44
C PRO A 138 -14.06 -7.22 -18.13
N VAL A 139 -13.64 -6.85 -19.35
CA VAL A 139 -12.55 -7.54 -20.06
C VAL A 139 -11.23 -7.55 -19.25
N TYR A 140 -11.02 -6.56 -18.38
CA TYR A 140 -9.82 -6.44 -17.57
C TYR A 140 -9.88 -7.15 -16.23
N TYR A 141 -11.03 -7.69 -15.80
CA TYR A 141 -11.16 -8.29 -14.47
C TYR A 141 -10.18 -9.45 -14.26
N ASP A 142 -10.02 -10.31 -15.26
CA ASP A 142 -9.09 -11.44 -15.19
C ASP A 142 -7.63 -10.97 -15.21
N HIS A 143 -7.34 -9.92 -15.99
CA HIS A 143 -6.02 -9.30 -16.07
C HIS A 143 -5.59 -8.68 -14.73
N ILE A 144 -6.50 -7.97 -14.05
CA ILE A 144 -6.27 -7.39 -12.73
C ILE A 144 -5.99 -8.49 -11.69
N ARG A 145 -6.78 -9.57 -11.70
CA ARG A 145 -6.57 -10.71 -10.80
C ARG A 145 -5.24 -11.39 -11.04
N GLN A 146 -4.84 -11.55 -12.30
CA GLN A 146 -3.53 -12.07 -12.65
C GLN A 146 -2.40 -11.15 -12.16
N LEU A 147 -2.53 -9.84 -12.35
CA LEU A 147 -1.56 -8.86 -11.88
C LEU A 147 -1.38 -8.94 -10.35
N LEU A 148 -2.49 -8.92 -9.59
CA LEU A 148 -2.49 -9.04 -8.14
C LEU A 148 -2.01 -10.42 -7.63
N SER A 149 -1.92 -11.43 -8.50
CA SER A 149 -1.36 -12.74 -8.15
C SER A 149 0.16 -12.82 -8.29
N LEU A 150 0.79 -11.84 -8.94
CA LEU A 150 2.24 -11.82 -9.12
C LEU A 150 2.94 -11.55 -7.79
N THR A 151 4.01 -12.29 -7.50
CA THR A 151 4.81 -12.11 -6.28
C THR A 151 5.56 -10.78 -6.23
N THR A 152 5.70 -10.12 -7.38
CA THR A 152 6.35 -8.81 -7.54
C THR A 152 5.36 -7.66 -7.59
N CYS A 153 4.05 -7.94 -7.64
CA CYS A 153 3.03 -6.89 -7.60
C CYS A 153 2.97 -6.33 -6.18
N LEU A 154 3.17 -5.02 -6.04
CA LEU A 154 3.03 -4.34 -4.75
C LEU A 154 1.57 -4.03 -4.45
N GLY A 155 0.74 -3.86 -5.48
CA GLY A 155 -0.69 -3.57 -5.38
C GLY A 155 -1.12 -2.64 -6.50
N ILE A 156 -2.32 -2.08 -6.37
CA ILE A 156 -2.87 -1.08 -7.29
C ILE A 156 -3.29 0.14 -6.48
N LEU A 157 -2.85 1.32 -6.91
CA LEU A 157 -3.32 2.60 -6.38
C LEU A 157 -4.44 3.11 -7.26
N GLY A 158 -5.57 3.52 -6.68
CA GLY A 158 -6.64 4.11 -7.46
C GLY A 158 -7.79 4.58 -6.60
N GLY A 159 -8.99 4.56 -7.17
CA GLY A 159 -10.18 5.07 -6.51
C GLY A 159 -10.73 6.30 -7.22
N LYS A 160 -11.82 6.84 -6.68
CA LYS A 160 -12.44 8.07 -7.21
C LYS A 160 -11.79 9.28 -6.53
N PRO A 161 -11.94 10.50 -7.09
CA PRO A 161 -11.64 11.71 -6.33
C PRO A 161 -12.27 11.64 -4.93
N ASP A 162 -11.49 12.01 -3.92
CA ASP A 162 -11.82 11.95 -2.48
C ASP A 162 -12.15 10.54 -1.92
N HIS A 163 -11.94 9.49 -2.70
CA HIS A 163 -12.13 8.09 -2.33
C HIS A 163 -10.99 7.20 -2.86
N SER A 164 -9.76 7.49 -2.44
CA SER A 164 -8.57 6.74 -2.85
C SER A 164 -8.42 5.43 -2.07
N LEU A 165 -8.05 4.36 -2.77
CA LEU A 165 -7.92 3.01 -2.20
C LEU A 165 -6.59 2.40 -2.65
N TYR A 166 -6.01 1.56 -1.80
CA TYR A 166 -4.85 0.75 -2.14
C TYR A 166 -5.22 -0.73 -2.18
N PHE A 167 -5.33 -1.30 -3.38
CA PHE A 167 -5.70 -2.70 -3.57
C PHE A 167 -4.48 -3.59 -3.44
N ILE A 168 -4.54 -4.56 -2.53
CA ILE A 168 -3.41 -5.42 -2.15
C ILE A 168 -3.60 -6.89 -2.54
N GLY A 169 -4.77 -7.26 -3.06
CA GLY A 169 -5.04 -8.65 -3.44
C GLY A 169 -6.47 -8.89 -3.89
N TYR A 170 -6.84 -10.17 -4.01
CA TYR A 170 -8.19 -10.58 -4.40
C TYR A 170 -8.58 -11.91 -3.75
N TYR A 171 -9.90 -12.12 -3.63
CA TYR A 171 -10.51 -13.38 -3.23
C TYR A 171 -11.75 -13.65 -4.07
N GLY A 172 -11.74 -14.75 -4.83
CA GLY A 172 -12.80 -15.08 -5.78
C GLY A 172 -12.94 -14.00 -6.88
N ARG A 173 -14.02 -13.22 -6.80
CA ARG A 173 -14.32 -12.08 -7.69
C ARG A 173 -14.13 -10.72 -7.02
N ASN A 174 -13.79 -10.69 -5.74
CA ASN A 174 -13.67 -9.47 -4.96
C ASN A 174 -12.20 -9.08 -4.82
N VAL A 175 -11.92 -7.77 -4.80
CA VAL A 175 -10.60 -7.22 -4.49
C VAL A 175 -10.49 -6.90 -3.00
N ILE A 176 -9.28 -6.98 -2.46
CA ILE A 176 -8.94 -6.66 -1.08
C ILE A 176 -8.16 -5.35 -1.10
N PHE A 177 -8.53 -4.39 -0.26
CA PHE A 177 -7.94 -3.06 -0.24
C PHE A 177 -7.74 -2.51 1.16
N LEU A 178 -6.86 -1.52 1.26
CA LEU A 178 -6.68 -0.65 2.42
C LEU A 178 -7.32 0.71 2.12
N ASP A 179 -8.03 1.24 3.12
CA ASP A 179 -8.81 2.46 3.03
C ASP A 179 -8.23 3.52 4.00
N PRO A 180 -7.73 4.67 3.50
CA PRO A 180 -7.12 5.72 4.32
C PRO A 180 -8.14 6.73 4.89
N HIS A 181 -9.45 6.62 4.63
CA HIS A 181 -10.45 7.64 5.01
C HIS A 181 -10.84 7.65 6.49
N VAL A 182 -9.97 7.14 7.35
CA VAL A 182 -10.09 7.25 8.81
C VAL A 182 -8.94 8.10 9.31
N ALA A 183 -9.26 9.30 9.82
CA ALA A 183 -8.28 10.16 10.44
C ALA A 183 -7.90 9.61 11.83
N HIS A 184 -6.60 9.45 12.06
CA HIS A 184 -6.04 9.05 13.34
C HIS A 184 -5.29 10.23 13.98
N GLU A 185 -5.21 10.24 15.31
CA GLU A 185 -4.34 11.19 16.00
C GLU A 185 -2.87 10.88 15.69
N TYR A 186 -2.07 11.92 15.52
CA TYR A 186 -0.64 11.77 15.31
C TYR A 186 0.04 11.19 16.56
N VAL A 187 0.82 10.14 16.36
CA VAL A 187 1.63 9.49 17.40
C VAL A 187 3.10 9.54 16.97
N PRO A 188 3.95 10.31 17.67
CA PRO A 188 5.38 10.39 17.34
C PRO A 188 6.05 9.03 17.42
N MET A 189 6.92 8.71 16.46
CA MET A 189 7.61 7.42 16.42
C MET A 189 8.51 7.20 17.65
N SER A 190 9.01 8.26 18.28
CA SER A 190 9.77 8.18 19.54
C SER A 190 8.97 7.60 20.71
N SER A 191 7.64 7.75 20.73
CA SER A 191 6.79 7.20 21.79
C SER A 191 6.63 5.68 21.69
N TRP A 192 6.92 5.09 20.53
CA TRP A 192 6.87 3.66 20.33
C TRP A 192 8.03 2.96 21.03
N ASP A 193 9.20 3.60 21.08
CA ASP A 193 10.35 3.09 21.85
C ASP A 193 9.97 2.92 23.34
N GLU A 194 9.12 3.80 23.89
CA GLU A 194 8.71 3.79 25.30
C GLU A 194 7.60 2.76 25.61
N LEU A 195 6.66 2.53 24.70
CA LEU A 195 5.58 1.55 24.86
C LEU A 195 6.10 0.11 25.07
N PHE A 196 7.31 -0.18 24.56
CA PHE A 196 7.95 -1.49 24.68
C PHE A 196 8.98 -1.59 25.83
N LEU A 197 9.35 -0.47 26.45
CA LEU A 197 10.21 -0.44 27.65
C LEU A 197 9.44 -0.68 28.96
N LEU A 198 8.10 -0.77 28.90
CA LEU A 198 7.31 -1.18 30.05
C LEU A 198 7.70 -2.61 30.46
N PRO A 199 8.15 -2.83 31.72
CA PRO A 199 8.43 -4.17 32.20
C PRO A 199 7.17 -5.02 32.04
N THR A 200 7.33 -6.25 31.52
CA THR A 200 6.32 -7.31 31.56
C THR A 200 6.04 -7.68 33.02
N GLY A 201 5.33 -6.81 33.73
CA GLY A 201 5.33 -6.79 35.19
C GLY A 201 4.25 -5.93 35.82
N LYS A 202 3.14 -5.71 35.11
CA LYS A 202 1.83 -5.48 35.72
C LYS A 202 0.80 -6.22 34.87
N THR A 203 0.24 -7.29 35.41
CA THR A 203 -1.03 -7.85 34.94
C THR A 203 -2.10 -6.79 35.13
N ASP A 204 -2.20 -5.88 34.17
CA ASP A 204 -3.43 -5.15 33.93
C ASP A 204 -4.37 -6.13 33.21
N GLU A 205 -5.59 -6.32 33.71
CA GLU A 205 -6.60 -7.24 33.17
C GLU A 205 -7.18 -6.75 31.83
N ARG A 206 -6.32 -6.28 30.92
CA ARG A 206 -6.67 -6.08 29.52
C ARG A 206 -6.18 -7.30 28.74
N LYS A 207 -7.10 -8.25 28.62
CA LYS A 207 -7.07 -9.46 27.80
C LYS A 207 -6.14 -9.33 26.57
N ASN A 208 -4.89 -9.77 26.71
CA ASN A 208 -4.05 -10.11 25.57
C ASN A 208 -4.62 -11.39 24.95
N GLN A 209 -5.43 -11.22 23.91
CA GLN A 209 -5.90 -12.32 23.07
C GLN A 209 -4.73 -12.83 22.24
N VAL A 210 -4.15 -13.95 22.67
CA VAL A 210 -3.34 -14.82 21.81
C VAL A 210 -4.28 -15.33 20.71
N VAL A 211 -3.97 -15.02 19.45
CA VAL A 211 -4.79 -15.41 18.29
C VAL A 211 -4.24 -16.71 17.71
N ASP A 212 -4.93 -17.81 17.97
CA ASP A 212 -4.81 -19.03 17.18
C ASP A 212 -5.48 -18.81 15.82
N ILE A 213 -4.75 -19.06 14.74
CA ILE A 213 -5.23 -18.92 13.36
C ILE A 213 -5.84 -20.25 12.92
N ASP A 214 -7.15 -20.18 12.67
CA ASP A 214 -7.98 -21.06 11.83
C ASP A 214 -8.57 -22.33 12.46
N LEU A 215 -9.90 -22.30 12.69
CA LEU A 215 -10.74 -23.49 12.85
C LEU A 215 -12.08 -23.29 12.13
N GLY A 216 -12.04 -23.24 10.80
CA GLY A 216 -13.10 -23.79 9.94
C GLY A 216 -14.48 -23.10 9.94
N PRO A 217 -15.38 -23.56 9.04
CA PRO A 217 -16.64 -22.88 8.78
C PRO A 217 -17.71 -23.38 9.76
N GLY A 218 -18.12 -22.55 10.71
CA GLY A 218 -19.17 -22.98 11.63
C GLY A 218 -19.78 -21.95 12.57
N GLU A 219 -19.05 -20.91 13.02
CA GLU A 219 -19.58 -19.99 14.03
C GLU A 219 -19.09 -18.56 13.80
N GLY A 220 -20.01 -17.60 13.92
CA GLY A 220 -19.77 -16.19 13.63
C GLY A 220 -18.64 -15.60 14.47
N SER A 221 -17.48 -15.39 13.87
CA SER A 221 -16.31 -14.83 14.52
C SER A 221 -16.51 -13.37 14.89
N LYS A 222 -16.51 -13.08 16.19
CA LYS A 222 -16.35 -11.73 16.73
C LYS A 222 -15.05 -11.12 16.19
N ARG A 223 -15.21 -10.04 15.43
CA ARG A 223 -14.14 -9.16 14.91
C ARG A 223 -13.18 -8.73 16.02
N THR A 224 -11.90 -9.00 15.83
CA THR A 224 -10.80 -8.35 16.56
C THR A 224 -10.45 -7.02 15.86
N LYS A 225 -10.33 -5.94 16.64
CA LYS A 225 -9.88 -4.63 16.16
C LYS A 225 -8.35 -4.62 16.20
N ASP A 226 -7.71 -4.55 15.04
CA ASP A 226 -6.33 -4.08 14.94
C ASP A 226 -6.34 -2.56 15.15
N PRO A 227 -5.53 -1.99 16.07
CA PRO A 227 -5.51 -0.55 16.31
C PRO A 227 -4.96 0.26 15.12
N LEU A 228 -4.29 -0.37 14.14
CA LEU A 228 -3.68 0.31 13.00
C LEU A 228 -4.47 0.17 11.70
N PHE A 229 -5.28 -0.87 11.54
CA PHE A 229 -5.98 -1.12 10.28
C PHE A 229 -7.39 -1.69 10.50
N THR A 230 -8.42 -0.92 10.14
CA THR A 230 -9.78 -1.44 10.05
C THR A 230 -10.04 -1.93 8.63
N VAL A 231 -10.02 -3.25 8.42
CA VAL A 231 -10.47 -3.84 7.14
C VAL A 231 -12.01 -3.79 7.10
N GLN A 232 -12.55 -2.85 6.33
CA GLN A 232 -13.96 -2.79 6.02
C GLN A 232 -14.26 -3.64 4.78
N TYR A 233 -15.00 -4.74 4.96
CA TYR A 233 -15.61 -5.46 3.85
C TYR A 233 -16.91 -4.74 3.50
N GLN A 234 -16.97 -4.16 2.31
CA GLN A 234 -18.24 -3.69 1.75
C GLN A 234 -18.65 -4.67 0.64
N GLU A 235 -19.71 -5.45 0.89
CA GLU A 235 -20.40 -6.16 -0.19
C GLU A 235 -21.05 -5.11 -1.08
N THR A 236 -20.53 -4.91 -2.30
CA THR A 236 -21.22 -4.06 -3.27
C THR A 236 -22.33 -4.88 -3.91
N SER A 237 -23.58 -4.57 -3.58
CA SER A 237 -24.74 -5.16 -4.23
C SER A 237 -24.73 -4.83 -5.72
N VAL A 238 -24.86 -5.86 -6.55
CA VAL A 238 -25.00 -5.79 -8.00
C VAL A 238 -26.18 -4.86 -8.35
N TYR A 239 -25.91 -3.78 -9.08
CA TYR A 239 -26.95 -3.08 -9.84
C TYR A 239 -26.65 -3.23 -11.33
N ASP A 240 -27.55 -3.92 -12.02
CA ASP A 240 -27.73 -3.80 -13.47
C ASP A 240 -28.05 -2.33 -13.80
N CYS A 241 -27.20 -1.67 -14.58
CA CYS A 241 -27.53 -0.44 -15.29
C CYS A 241 -26.56 -0.26 -16.47
N ILE A 242 -26.92 -0.82 -17.63
CA ILE A 242 -26.40 -0.32 -18.91
C ILE A 242 -27.02 1.08 -19.08
N ARG A 243 -26.25 2.12 -18.78
CA ARG A 243 -26.60 3.50 -19.08
C ARG A 243 -25.50 4.10 -19.93
N GLU A 244 -25.87 4.64 -21.09
CA GLU A 244 -24.95 5.39 -21.93
C GLU A 244 -24.50 6.67 -21.21
N THR A 245 -23.20 6.94 -21.29
CA THR A 245 -22.53 8.06 -20.62
C THR A 245 -22.91 9.40 -21.27
N SER A 246 -23.40 10.34 -20.47
CA SER A 246 -23.79 11.68 -20.95
C SER A 246 -22.58 12.55 -21.31
N GLU A 247 -22.78 13.56 -22.18
CA GLU A 247 -21.71 14.50 -22.57
C GLU A 247 -21.14 15.31 -21.37
N GLU A 248 -21.95 15.53 -20.33
CA GLU A 248 -21.51 16.19 -19.10
C GLU A 248 -20.58 15.28 -18.28
N GLU A 249 -20.89 13.98 -18.20
CA GLU A 249 -20.04 12.96 -17.56
C GLU A 249 -18.73 12.76 -18.35
N LYS A 250 -18.76 12.87 -19.69
CA LYS A 250 -17.55 12.86 -20.54
C LYS A 250 -16.64 14.07 -20.27
N ARG A 251 -17.23 15.26 -20.04
CA ARG A 251 -16.50 16.49 -19.70
C ARG A 251 -15.86 16.41 -18.31
N GLN A 252 -16.58 15.93 -17.31
CA GLN A 252 -16.00 15.68 -15.97
C GLN A 252 -14.91 14.59 -15.98
N ALA A 253 -15.05 13.56 -16.82
CA ALA A 253 -14.05 12.49 -16.93
C ALA A 253 -12.76 12.92 -17.69
N LEU A 254 -12.80 14.05 -18.40
CA LEU A 254 -11.64 14.74 -18.95
C LEU A 254 -10.98 15.68 -17.92
N GLU A 255 -11.75 16.19 -16.96
CA GLU A 255 -11.31 17.16 -15.95
C GLU A 255 -10.78 16.49 -14.67
N HIS A 256 -11.29 15.30 -14.29
CA HIS A 256 -11.04 14.69 -12.97
C HIS A 256 -10.64 13.21 -12.93
N GLY A 257 -10.56 12.50 -14.08
CA GLY A 257 -9.95 11.17 -14.29
C GLY A 257 -10.05 10.06 -13.21
N PHE A 258 -10.46 8.84 -13.58
CA PHE A 258 -10.22 7.64 -12.77
C PHE A 258 -8.89 6.99 -13.22
N GLU A 259 -7.84 7.15 -12.43
CA GLU A 259 -6.54 6.49 -12.66
C GLU A 259 -6.44 5.21 -11.81
N LEU A 260 -5.99 4.12 -12.42
CA LEU A 260 -5.47 2.95 -11.73
C LEU A 260 -3.98 2.85 -12.05
N LEU A 261 -3.14 2.79 -11.01
CA LEU A 261 -1.69 2.63 -11.09
C LEU A 261 -1.26 1.27 -10.56
#